data_AF-A0A1F8CVX3-F1
#
_entry.id   AF-A0A1F8CVX3-F1
#
_cell.length_a   1.000
_cell.length_b   1.000
_cell.length_c   1.000
_cell.angle_alpha   90.00
_cell.angle_beta   90.00
_cell.angle_gamma   90.00
#
_symmetry.space_group_name_H-M   'P 1'
#
loop_
_entity.id
_entity.type
_entity.pdbx_description
1 polymer ?
#
loop_
_entity_poly.entity_id
_entity_poly.type
_entity_poly.pdbx_seq_one_letter_code
_entity_poly.pdbx_strand_id
1 'polypeptide(L)'
;MAITDTDIKKLKTIFATKDDLKRFATKDDLKNYPTKDDLRFALAHQKDEILDTMTQLLTQFKSDILNTISSFAKEIQDNREERVVLASQVSRNTKRIEVLESKLAS
;
A
#
# COMPACT_ATOMS: atom_id res chain seq x y z
N MET A 1 25.69 -27.39 69.80
CA MET A 1 26.67 -26.73 68.90
C MET A 1 26.21 -25.31 68.71
N ALA A 2 27.01 -24.31 69.09
CA ALA A 2 26.65 -22.90 69.00
C ALA A 2 27.28 -22.28 67.75
N ILE A 3 26.57 -21.34 67.11
CA ILE A 3 27.15 -20.50 66.05
C ILE A 3 28.33 -19.70 66.64
N THR A 4 29.44 -19.68 65.91
CA THR A 4 30.67 -18.96 66.29
C THR A 4 30.80 -17.65 65.52
N ASP A 5 31.65 -16.74 66.00
CA ASP A 5 31.95 -15.47 65.30
C ASP A 5 32.53 -15.69 63.89
N THR A 6 33.25 -16.80 63.69
CA THR A 6 33.72 -17.22 62.37
C THR A 6 32.56 -17.52 61.43
N ASP A 7 31.51 -18.17 61.94
CA ASP A 7 30.29 -18.45 61.17
C ASP A 7 29.57 -17.13 60.84
N ILE A 8 29.42 -16.22 61.82
CA ILE A 8 28.82 -14.90 61.61
C ILE A 8 29.59 -14.08 60.57
N LYS A 9 30.92 -14.10 60.60
CA LYS A 9 31.77 -13.37 59.64
C LYS A 9 31.61 -13.91 58.22
N LYS A 10 31.54 -15.24 58.05
CA LYS A 10 31.26 -15.86 56.74
C LYS A 10 29.87 -15.51 56.23
N LEU A 11 28.85 -15.50 57.09
CA LEU A 11 27.49 -15.12 56.70
C LEU A 11 27.45 -13.67 56.17
N LYS A 12 28.14 -12.72 56.80
CA LYS A 12 28.21 -11.33 56.31
C LYS A 12 28.84 -11.17 54.93
N THR A 13 29.74 -12.07 54.54
CA THR A 13 30.35 -12.06 53.20
C THR A 13 29.53 -12.79 52.14
N ILE A 14 28.61 -13.66 52.54
CA ILE A 14 27.81 -14.50 51.62
C ILE A 14 26.46 -13.86 51.32
N PHE A 15 25.83 -13.24 52.32
CA PHE A 15 24.50 -12.65 52.15
C PHE A 15 24.58 -11.29 51.47
N ALA A 16 23.73 -11.09 50.46
CA ALA A 16 23.53 -9.78 49.86
C ALA A 16 22.96 -8.79 50.90
N THR A 17 23.45 -7.56 50.85
CA THR A 17 22.96 -6.46 51.69
C THR A 17 21.82 -5.71 51.01
N LYS A 18 21.15 -4.81 51.75
CA LYS A 18 20.13 -3.93 51.15
C LYS A 18 20.72 -3.03 50.06
N ASP A 19 21.98 -2.59 50.21
CA ASP A 19 22.65 -1.75 49.23
C ASP A 19 22.96 -2.53 47.94
N ASP A 20 23.22 -3.83 48.03
CA ASP A 20 23.39 -4.70 46.86
C ASP A 20 22.13 -4.81 45.99
N LEU A 21 20.94 -4.65 46.59
CA LEU A 21 19.67 -4.78 45.88
C LEU A 21 19.25 -3.49 45.17
N LYS A 22 19.76 -2.33 45.57
CA LYS A 22 19.41 -1.02 44.98
C LYS A 22 19.76 -0.89 43.49
N ARG A 23 20.69 -1.71 42.99
CA ARG A 23 21.11 -1.71 41.58
C ARG A 23 20.20 -2.51 40.64
N PHE A 24 19.23 -3.24 41.19
CA PHE A 24 18.32 -4.07 40.39
C PHE A 24 16.98 -3.36 40.20
N ALA A 25 16.41 -3.50 39.00
CA ALA A 25 15.03 -3.10 38.75
C ALA A 25 14.06 -3.91 39.63
N THR A 26 13.05 -3.23 40.11
CA THR A 26 11.92 -3.81 40.84
C THR A 26 10.84 -4.27 39.87
N LYS A 27 9.85 -5.00 40.37
CA LYS A 27 8.68 -5.39 39.56
C LYS A 27 7.86 -4.16 39.13
N ASP A 28 7.84 -3.12 39.95
CA ASP A 28 7.10 -1.90 39.64
C ASP A 28 7.73 -1.13 38.49
N ASP A 29 9.07 -1.16 38.37
CA ASP A 29 9.80 -0.54 37.24
C ASP A 29 9.42 -1.16 35.89
N LEU A 30 8.98 -2.42 35.87
CA LEU A 30 8.65 -3.16 34.64
C LEU A 30 7.18 -3.08 34.22
N LYS A 31 6.27 -2.56 35.08
CA LYS A 31 4.82 -2.58 34.82
C LYS A 31 4.39 -1.82 33.57
N ASN A 32 5.17 -0.81 33.16
CA ASN A 32 4.85 0.05 32.01
C ASN A 32 5.51 -0.42 30.71
N TYR A 33 6.29 -1.51 30.73
CA TYR A 33 6.94 -2.01 29.54
C TYR A 33 6.05 -3.01 28.80
N PRO A 34 5.87 -2.85 27.47
CA PRO A 34 5.09 -3.79 26.68
C PRO A 34 5.80 -5.15 26.61
N THR A 35 4.99 -6.20 26.62
CA THR A 35 5.44 -7.57 26.39
C THR A 35 5.63 -7.84 24.90
N LYS A 36 6.25 -8.98 24.57
CA LYS A 36 6.37 -9.42 23.16
C LYS A 36 5.00 -9.61 22.49
N ASP A 37 4.00 -10.03 23.25
CA ASP A 37 2.67 -10.28 22.70
C ASP A 37 1.91 -8.96 22.46
N ASP A 38 2.10 -7.94 23.31
CA ASP A 38 1.59 -6.59 23.06
C ASP A 38 2.13 -6.01 21.74
N LEU A 39 3.44 -6.19 21.51
CA LEU A 39 4.09 -5.76 20.27
C LEU A 39 3.58 -6.55 19.05
N ARG A 40 3.41 -7.88 19.18
CA ARG A 40 2.87 -8.71 18.10
C ARG A 40 1.46 -8.29 17.73
N PHE A 41 0.62 -8.02 18.72
CA PHE A 41 -0.74 -7.55 18.51
C PHE A 41 -0.74 -6.21 17.77
N ALA A 42 0.03 -5.22 18.24
CA ALA A 42 0.12 -3.91 17.60
C ALA A 42 0.63 -3.99 16.14
N LEU A 43 1.67 -4.81 15.90
CA LEU A 43 2.24 -5.00 14.57
C LEU A 43 1.31 -5.75 13.61
N ALA A 44 0.53 -6.72 14.10
CA ALA A 44 -0.43 -7.45 13.28
C ALA A 44 -1.54 -6.53 12.77
N HIS A 45 -2.10 -5.69 13.67
CA HIS A 45 -3.14 -4.73 13.28
C HIS A 45 -2.63 -3.73 12.25
N GLN A 46 -1.42 -3.21 12.46
CA GLN A 46 -0.81 -2.27 11.51
C GLN A 46 -0.56 -2.92 10.14
N LYS A 47 -0.15 -4.19 10.11
CA LYS A 47 0.07 -4.93 8.87
C LYS A 47 -1.23 -5.09 8.08
N ASP A 48 -2.33 -5.44 8.74
CA ASP A 48 -3.62 -5.66 8.09
C ASP A 48 -4.20 -4.35 7.54
N GLU A 49 -4.09 -3.24 8.29
CA GLU A 49 -4.53 -1.91 7.85
C GLU A 49 -3.73 -1.42 6.63
N ILE A 50 -2.40 -1.61 6.63
CA ILE A 50 -1.55 -1.29 5.49
C ILE A 50 -1.93 -2.13 4.27
N LEU A 51 -2.20 -3.43 4.46
CA LEU A 51 -2.55 -4.33 3.38
C LEU A 51 -3.91 -3.98 2.76
N ASP A 52 -4.90 -3.64 3.58
CA ASP A 52 -6.22 -3.19 3.11
C ASP A 52 -6.09 -1.87 2.34
N THR A 53 -5.38 -0.89 2.89
CA THR A 53 -5.13 0.40 2.22
C THR A 53 -4.43 0.22 0.87
N MET A 54 -3.41 -0.64 0.80
CA MET A 54 -2.71 -0.93 -0.45
C MET A 54 -3.63 -1.63 -1.47
N THR A 55 -4.48 -2.55 -1.00
CA THR A 55 -5.42 -3.29 -1.84
C THR A 55 -6.47 -2.35 -2.43
N GLN A 56 -7.00 -1.43 -1.62
CA GLN A 56 -7.94 -0.39 -2.06
C GLN A 56 -7.29 0.54 -3.08
N LEU A 57 -6.06 1.01 -2.82
CA LEU A 57 -5.32 1.86 -3.75
C LEU A 57 -5.09 1.17 -5.10
N LEU A 58 -4.65 -0.09 -5.11
CA LEU A 58 -4.43 -0.86 -6.34
C LEU A 58 -5.74 -1.11 -7.09
N THR A 59 -6.84 -1.37 -6.36
CA THR A 59 -8.16 -1.58 -6.96
C THR A 59 -8.68 -0.29 -7.60
N GLN A 60 -8.54 0.84 -6.91
CA GLN A 60 -8.93 2.15 -7.42
C GLN A 60 -8.11 2.52 -8.66
N PHE A 61 -6.78 2.42 -8.57
CA PHE A 61 -5.89 2.70 -9.70
C PHE A 61 -6.20 1.83 -10.92
N LYS A 62 -6.48 0.53 -10.69
CA LYS A 62 -6.91 -0.39 -11.75
C LYS A 62 -8.23 0.08 -12.37
N SER A 63 -9.21 0.51 -11.57
CA SER A 63 -10.50 1.00 -12.06
C SER A 63 -10.32 2.27 -12.91
N ASP A 64 -9.52 3.21 -12.44
CA ASP A 64 -9.26 4.48 -13.14
C ASP A 64 -8.60 4.25 -14.51
N ILE A 65 -7.61 3.35 -14.57
CA ILE A 65 -6.99 2.94 -15.83
C ILE A 65 -8.02 2.31 -16.77
N LEU A 66 -8.81 1.35 -16.27
CA LEU A 66 -9.79 0.65 -17.11
C LEU A 66 -10.83 1.62 -17.67
N ASN A 67 -11.33 2.55 -16.86
CA ASN A 67 -12.29 3.56 -17.28
C ASN A 67 -11.69 4.48 -18.36
N THR A 68 -10.44 4.91 -18.18
CA THR A 68 -9.73 5.76 -19.15
C THR A 68 -9.48 5.03 -20.47
N ILE A 69 -9.08 3.76 -20.42
CA ILE A 69 -8.90 2.93 -21.62
C ILE A 69 -10.24 2.75 -22.33
N SER A 70 -11.32 2.48 -21.59
CA SER A 70 -12.66 2.32 -22.15
C SER A 70 -13.15 3.59 -22.84
N SER A 71 -12.93 4.77 -22.26
CA SER A 71 -13.30 6.03 -22.91
C SER A 71 -12.51 6.27 -24.20
N PHE A 72 -11.20 6.01 -24.17
CA PHE A 72 -10.36 6.16 -25.35
C PHE A 72 -10.69 5.16 -26.46
N ALA A 73 -10.99 3.91 -26.09
CA ALA A 73 -11.44 2.89 -27.05
C ALA A 73 -12.73 3.30 -27.75
N LYS A 74 -13.67 3.89 -27.00
CA LYS A 74 -14.93 4.42 -27.56
C LYS A 74 -14.66 5.59 -28.51
N GLU A 75 -13.84 6.56 -28.11
CA GLU A 75 -13.48 7.70 -28.96
C GLU A 75 -12.81 7.25 -30.28
N ILE A 76 -11.93 6.24 -30.22
CA ILE A 76 -11.33 5.64 -31.43
C ILE A 76 -12.38 5.00 -32.32
N GLN A 77 -13.34 4.28 -31.73
CA GLN A 77 -14.41 3.64 -32.49
C GLN A 77 -15.26 4.69 -33.21
N ASP A 78 -15.72 5.71 -32.48
CA ASP A 78 -16.56 6.78 -33.02
C ASP A 78 -15.84 7.50 -34.19
N ASN A 79 -14.55 7.82 -34.02
CA ASN A 79 -13.71 8.39 -35.07
C ASN A 79 -13.57 7.48 -36.30
N ARG A 80 -13.44 6.15 -36.11
CA ARG A 80 -13.36 5.19 -37.23
C ARG A 80 -14.66 5.17 -38.03
N GLU A 81 -15.80 5.19 -37.34
CA GLU A 81 -17.13 5.23 -37.96
C GLU A 81 -17.30 6.52 -38.77
N GLU A 82 -16.93 7.68 -38.21
CA GLU A 82 -16.96 8.96 -38.93
C GLU A 82 -16.08 8.93 -40.19
N ARG A 83 -14.85 8.39 -40.10
CA ARG A 83 -13.94 8.29 -41.25
C ARG A 83 -14.51 7.44 -42.38
N VAL A 84 -15.30 6.40 -42.09
CA VAL A 84 -15.96 5.57 -43.12
C VAL A 84 -17.03 6.39 -43.86
N VAL A 85 -17.81 7.18 -43.12
CA VAL A 85 -18.82 8.08 -43.72
C VAL A 85 -18.16 9.13 -44.60
N LEU A 86 -17.11 9.79 -44.11
CA LEU A 86 -16.36 10.80 -44.86
C LEU A 86 -15.73 10.20 -46.13
N ALA A 87 -15.12 9.01 -46.05
CA ALA A 87 -14.56 8.32 -47.22
C ALA A 87 -15.62 8.07 -48.31
N SER A 88 -16.84 7.69 -47.91
CA SER A 88 -17.96 7.49 -48.83
C SER A 88 -18.41 8.80 -49.49
N GLN A 89 -18.46 9.90 -48.72
CA GLN A 89 -18.78 11.23 -49.24
C GLN A 89 -17.73 11.72 -50.23
N VAL A 90 -16.44 11.57 -49.88
CA VAL A 90 -15.31 11.94 -50.76
C VAL A 90 -15.42 11.19 -52.08
N SER A 91 -15.62 9.87 -52.06
CA SER A 91 -15.78 9.08 -53.30
C SER A 91 -16.94 9.56 -54.18
N ARG A 92 -18.11 9.87 -53.58
CA ARG A 92 -19.25 10.43 -54.33
C ARG A 92 -18.93 11.80 -54.92
N ASN A 93 -18.26 12.65 -54.17
CA ASN A 93 -17.90 13.99 -54.62
C ASN A 93 -16.86 13.94 -55.74
N THR A 94 -15.84 13.07 -55.64
CA THR A 94 -14.87 12.82 -56.71
C THR A 94 -15.57 12.45 -58.03
N LYS A 95 -16.49 11.49 -58.00
CA LYS A 95 -17.28 11.11 -59.19
C LYS A 95 -18.10 12.27 -59.77
N ARG A 96 -18.71 13.09 -58.91
CA ARG A 96 -19.48 14.27 -59.35
C ARG A 96 -18.58 15.31 -60.01
N ILE A 97 -17.38 15.52 -59.49
CA ILE A 97 -16.39 16.45 -60.07
C ILE A 97 -15.98 15.96 -61.45
N GLU A 98 -15.61 14.68 -61.61
CA GLU A 98 -15.25 14.09 -62.91
C GLU A 98 -16.36 14.28 -63.97
N VAL A 99 -17.62 14.10 -63.58
CA VAL A 99 -18.77 14.30 -64.48
C VAL A 99 -18.95 15.79 -64.86
N LEU A 100 -18.67 16.73 -63.96
CA LEU A 100 -18.77 18.16 -64.27
C LEU A 100 -17.61 18.62 -65.15
N GLU A 101 -16.39 18.14 -64.88
CA GLU A 101 -15.20 18.43 -65.69
C GLU A 101 -15.37 17.95 -67.13
N SER A 102 -15.90 16.73 -67.33
CA SER A 102 -16.17 16.22 -68.68
C SER A 102 -17.22 17.04 -69.44
N LYS A 103 -18.24 17.57 -68.76
CA LYS A 103 -19.26 18.46 -69.37
C LYS A 103 -18.74 19.86 -69.69
N LEU A 104 -17.75 20.36 -68.95
CA LEU A 104 -17.10 21.65 -69.22
C LEU A 104 -16.15 21.57 -70.41
N ALA A 105 -15.59 20.38 -70.67
CA ALA A 105 -14.66 20.12 -71.77
C ALA A 105 -15.35 19.80 -73.12
N SER A 106 -16.67 19.58 -73.13
CA SER A 106 -17.51 19.34 -74.32
C SER A 106 -18.18 20.61 -74.82
#